data_AF-A0A8H5CBC1-F1
#
_entry.id   AF-A0A8H5CBC1-F1
#
_cell.length_a   1.000
_cell.length_b   1.000
_cell.length_c   1.000
_cell.angle_alpha   90.00
_cell.angle_beta   90.00
_cell.angle_gamma   90.00
#
_symmetry.space_group_name_H-M   'P 1'
#
loop_
_entity.id
_entity.type
_entity.pdbx_description
1 polymer ?
#
loop_
_entity_poly.entity_id
_entity_poly.type
_entity_poly.pdbx_seq_one_letter_code
_entity_poly.pdbx_strand_id
1 'polypeptide(L)'
;MPSRDSIAATDDSTSDVSTPPPRKRLRQDPSSTSKMQQNAAAKKEPRLFVPFRALGLITNHLPFALQTRSFKGAAEGPRVHLLTCLGRSWALWEGGKMTLLFVGPDAPDQITSMAMDGDAVWVAASTFLIKYIRGKED
;
A
#
# COMPACT_ATOMS: atom_id res chain seq x y z
N MET A 1 93.71 21.14 5.19
CA MET A 1 93.22 20.06 6.07
C MET A 1 93.37 20.57 7.49
N PRO A 2 92.32 20.68 8.33
CA PRO A 2 91.17 19.79 8.47
C PRO A 2 89.79 20.48 8.39
N SER A 3 88.77 19.63 8.55
CA SER A 3 87.31 19.79 8.55
C SER A 3 86.74 20.74 9.62
N ARG A 4 85.60 21.37 9.29
CA ARG A 4 84.61 21.90 10.23
C ARG A 4 83.22 21.56 9.71
N ASP A 5 82.51 20.71 10.46
CA ASP A 5 81.12 20.36 10.26
C ASP A 5 80.22 21.55 10.59
N SER A 6 79.28 21.87 9.69
CA SER A 6 78.24 22.86 9.89
C SER A 6 76.86 22.20 9.84
N ILE A 7 76.10 22.47 10.90
CA ILE A 7 74.71 22.06 11.15
C ILE A 7 73.78 22.74 10.15
N ALA A 8 72.81 22.01 9.61
CA ALA A 8 71.55 22.60 9.13
C ALA A 8 70.39 21.63 9.35
N ALA A 9 69.40 22.11 10.10
CA ALA A 9 68.11 21.48 10.36
C ALA A 9 67.30 21.32 9.07
N THR A 10 66.65 20.16 8.91
CA THR A 10 65.61 19.98 7.88
C THR A 10 64.23 20.20 8.49
N ASP A 11 63.54 21.06 7.78
CA ASP A 11 62.27 21.71 8.05
C ASP A 11 61.06 20.79 7.80
N ASP A 12 59.97 21.28 8.35
CA ASP A 12 58.59 20.81 8.44
C ASP A 12 57.90 20.45 7.11
N SER A 13 56.97 19.50 7.17
CA SER A 13 55.63 19.50 6.52
C SER A 13 55.12 18.08 6.27
N THR A 14 54.39 17.54 7.24
CA THR A 14 53.51 16.39 7.05
C THR A 14 52.24 16.86 6.32
N SER A 15 52.03 16.38 5.11
CA SER A 15 50.85 16.67 4.31
C SER A 15 49.70 15.74 4.70
N ASP A 16 48.71 16.30 5.40
CA ASP A 16 47.45 15.65 5.75
C ASP A 16 46.55 15.60 4.51
N VAL A 17 46.46 14.43 3.88
CA VAL A 17 45.71 14.22 2.63
C VAL A 17 44.20 14.17 2.95
N SER A 18 43.54 15.32 2.95
CA SER A 18 42.07 15.36 2.95
C SER A 18 41.55 14.93 1.57
N THR A 19 40.97 13.74 1.48
CA THR A 19 40.19 13.33 0.30
C THR A 19 38.90 14.17 0.22
N PRO A 20 38.58 14.80 -0.91
CA PRO A 20 37.36 15.57 -1.04
C PRO A 20 36.11 14.66 -1.06
N PRO A 21 34.95 15.15 -0.57
CA PRO A 21 33.73 14.36 -0.50
C PRO A 21 33.20 13.99 -1.90
N PRO A 22 32.55 12.82 -2.04
CA PRO A 22 32.10 12.30 -3.32
C PRO A 22 31.07 13.24 -3.98
N ARG A 23 31.35 13.62 -5.23
CA ARG A 23 30.55 14.58 -5.98
C ARG A 23 29.17 14.01 -6.30
N LYS A 24 28.12 14.79 -6.02
CA LYS A 24 26.71 14.48 -6.31
C LYS A 24 26.54 14.12 -7.80
N ARG A 25 26.12 12.88 -8.10
CA ARG A 25 25.83 12.44 -9.47
C ARG A 25 24.73 13.31 -10.09
N LEU A 26 25.01 13.84 -11.28
CA LEU A 26 24.06 14.64 -12.07
C LEU A 26 22.90 13.73 -12.51
N ARG A 27 21.65 14.16 -12.29
CA ARG A 27 20.46 13.44 -12.75
C ARG A 27 20.45 13.45 -14.28
N GLN A 28 20.32 12.28 -14.89
CA GLN A 28 19.95 12.17 -16.30
C GLN A 28 18.43 12.28 -16.38
N ASP A 29 17.94 13.30 -17.08
CA ASP A 29 16.54 13.40 -17.45
C ASP A 29 16.28 12.51 -18.69
N PRO A 30 15.40 11.51 -18.63
CA PRO A 30 15.04 10.74 -19.81
C PRO A 30 14.02 11.53 -20.64
N SER A 31 14.49 12.17 -21.71
CA SER A 31 13.61 12.70 -22.75
C SER A 31 13.04 11.59 -23.62
N SER A 32 11.70 11.66 -23.77
CA SER A 32 10.87 11.24 -24.91
C SER A 32 10.68 9.74 -25.26
N THR A 33 9.46 9.29 -24.94
CA THR A 33 8.51 8.60 -25.85
C THR A 33 8.81 7.17 -26.32
N SER A 34 8.13 6.19 -25.69
CA SER A 34 7.65 5.00 -26.40
C SER A 34 6.45 4.31 -25.71
N LYS A 35 5.30 4.46 -26.37
CA LYS A 35 4.23 3.48 -26.65
C LYS A 35 3.54 2.73 -25.50
N MET A 36 2.21 2.90 -25.49
CA MET A 36 1.21 2.04 -24.86
C MET A 36 1.59 0.54 -24.90
N GLN A 37 1.80 -0.05 -23.74
CA GLN A 37 1.45 -1.45 -23.52
C GLN A 37 1.20 -1.68 -22.03
N GLN A 38 -0.08 -1.56 -21.66
CA GLN A 38 -0.58 -2.01 -20.37
C GLN A 38 -0.56 -3.54 -20.37
N ASN A 39 0.39 -4.10 -19.65
CA ASN A 39 0.15 -5.25 -18.78
C ASN A 39 1.08 -5.10 -17.57
N ALA A 40 0.46 -4.70 -16.47
CA ALA A 40 1.07 -4.15 -15.27
C ALA A 40 1.71 -5.22 -14.38
N ALA A 41 2.76 -5.88 -14.87
CA ALA A 41 3.84 -6.28 -13.98
C ALA A 41 4.62 -5.00 -13.65
N ALA A 42 4.03 -4.15 -12.81
CA ALA A 42 4.67 -2.92 -12.33
C ALA A 42 6.01 -3.34 -11.74
N LYS A 43 7.11 -2.96 -12.41
CA LYS A 43 8.46 -3.08 -11.86
C LYS A 43 8.37 -2.46 -10.47
N LYS A 44 8.49 -3.29 -9.43
CA LYS A 44 8.41 -2.83 -8.04
C LYS A 44 9.65 -1.99 -7.80
N GLU A 45 9.55 -0.70 -8.08
CA GLU A 45 10.46 0.29 -7.55
C GLU A 45 10.55 0.06 -6.04
N PRO A 46 11.74 0.18 -5.42
CA PRO A 46 11.87 0.00 -3.99
C PRO A 46 11.04 1.07 -3.27
N ARG A 47 9.88 0.68 -2.73
CA ARG A 47 8.97 1.60 -2.05
C ARG A 47 9.22 1.50 -0.55
N LEU A 48 9.60 2.61 0.06
CA LEU A 48 9.70 2.75 1.52
C LEU A 48 8.33 2.72 2.19
N PHE A 49 7.30 3.16 1.48
CA PHE A 49 5.92 3.18 1.96
C PHE A 49 5.06 2.22 1.15
N VAL A 50 4.23 1.49 1.87
CA VAL A 50 3.17 0.65 1.30
C VAL A 50 1.82 1.32 1.55
N PRO A 51 0.87 1.22 0.61
CA PRO A 51 -0.48 1.70 0.84
C PRO A 51 -1.09 1.07 2.10
N PHE A 52 -1.74 1.90 2.90
CA PHE A 52 -2.58 1.47 4.01
C PHE A 52 -3.97 2.09 3.84
N ARG A 53 -4.96 1.53 4.55
CA ARG A 53 -6.36 1.88 4.42
C ARG A 53 -6.61 3.39 4.53
N ALA A 54 -7.38 3.94 3.59
CA ALA A 54 -7.90 5.29 3.69
C ALA A 54 -8.93 5.40 4.83
N LEU A 55 -8.85 6.45 5.63
CA LEU A 55 -9.75 6.69 6.76
C LEU A 55 -10.86 7.68 6.36
N GLY A 56 -12.02 7.57 7.03
CA GLY A 56 -13.16 8.47 6.81
C GLY A 56 -14.04 8.15 5.61
N LEU A 57 -13.69 7.14 4.80
CA LEU A 57 -14.53 6.66 3.69
C LEU A 57 -15.40 5.49 4.16
N ILE A 58 -16.72 5.65 4.11
CA ILE A 58 -17.69 4.61 4.51
C ILE A 58 -18.28 3.90 3.30
N THR A 59 -18.75 4.65 2.30
CA THR A 59 -19.33 4.10 1.07
C THR A 59 -19.12 5.07 -0.09
N ASN A 60 -19.16 4.56 -1.32
CA ASN A 60 -19.25 5.34 -2.55
C ASN A 60 -20.69 5.31 -3.11
N HIS A 61 -20.83 5.56 -4.42
CA HIS A 61 -22.12 5.60 -5.13
C HIS A 61 -22.75 4.21 -5.36
N LEU A 62 -22.02 3.12 -5.09
CA LEU A 62 -22.58 1.77 -5.26
C LEU A 62 -23.54 1.44 -4.12
N PRO A 63 -24.65 0.74 -4.42
CA PRO A 63 -25.57 0.26 -3.39
C PRO A 63 -24.87 -0.62 -2.36
N PHE A 64 -25.20 -0.41 -1.09
CA PHE A 64 -24.76 -1.31 -0.02
C PHE A 64 -25.64 -2.56 0.01
N ALA A 65 -25.07 -3.68 0.45
CA ALA A 65 -25.84 -4.88 0.74
C ALA A 65 -26.10 -4.98 2.24
N LEU A 66 -27.27 -5.48 2.62
CA LEU A 66 -27.66 -5.69 4.02
C LEU A 66 -28.07 -7.14 4.19
N GLN A 67 -27.53 -7.78 5.24
CA GLN A 67 -27.91 -9.13 5.61
C GLN A 67 -28.28 -9.18 7.09
N THR A 68 -29.51 -9.60 7.37
CA THR A 68 -29.96 -9.88 8.73
C THR A 68 -29.82 -11.36 9.01
N ARG A 69 -29.33 -11.68 10.21
CA ARG A 69 -29.25 -13.05 10.70
C ARG A 69 -29.92 -13.13 12.05
N SER A 70 -31.01 -13.86 12.10
CA SER A 70 -31.66 -14.25 13.35
C SER A 70 -31.45 -15.74 13.57
N PHE A 71 -31.26 -16.12 14.83
CA PHE A 71 -31.26 -17.50 15.24
C PHE A 71 -32.50 -17.76 16.11
N LYS A 72 -33.19 -18.86 15.86
CA LYS A 72 -34.38 -19.24 16.64
C LYS A 72 -33.96 -19.50 18.09
N GLY A 73 -34.44 -18.69 19.02
CA GLY A 73 -34.10 -18.79 20.44
C GLY A 73 -32.93 -17.91 20.90
N ALA A 74 -32.41 -17.02 20.05
CA ALA A 74 -31.47 -16.00 20.50
C ALA A 74 -32.18 -14.98 21.42
N ALA A 75 -31.60 -14.74 22.60
CA ALA A 75 -32.04 -13.66 23.50
C ALA A 75 -31.67 -12.27 22.95
N GLU A 76 -30.66 -12.22 22.06
CA GLU A 76 -30.22 -11.02 21.35
C GLU A 76 -31.01 -10.88 20.04
N GLY A 77 -31.33 -9.63 19.66
CA GLY A 77 -32.05 -9.32 18.41
C GLY A 77 -31.31 -9.77 17.14
N PRO A 78 -31.95 -9.65 15.96
CA PRO A 78 -31.33 -10.05 14.69
C PRO A 78 -30.02 -9.29 14.45
N ARG A 79 -28.94 -10.01 14.15
CA ARG A 79 -27.64 -9.43 13.82
C ARG A 79 -27.69 -8.86 12.40
N VAL A 80 -27.49 -7.56 12.29
CA VAL A 80 -27.48 -6.84 11.01
C VAL A 80 -26.04 -6.68 10.56
N HIS A 81 -25.75 -7.05 9.31
CA HIS A 81 -24.47 -6.79 8.65
C HIS A 81 -24.69 -5.88 7.45
N LEU A 82 -23.82 -4.89 7.29
CA LEU A 82 -23.83 -3.91 6.21
C LEU A 82 -22.54 -4.03 5.41
N LEU A 83 -22.64 -4.23 4.10
CA LEU A 83 -21.51 -4.28 3.19
C LEU A 83 -21.48 -3.02 2.32
N THR A 84 -20.41 -2.25 2.38
CA THR A 84 -20.23 -1.01 1.64
C THR A 84 -19.01 -1.06 0.72
N CYS A 85 -19.04 -0.29 -0.37
CA CYS A 85 -17.96 -0.23 -1.34
C CYS A 85 -17.09 1.00 -1.11
N LEU A 86 -15.78 0.82 -1.16
CA LEU A 86 -14.76 1.85 -0.98
C LEU A 86 -14.03 2.19 -2.30
N GLY A 87 -14.51 1.66 -3.44
CA GLY A 87 -13.88 1.78 -4.76
C GLY A 87 -13.36 0.43 -5.24
N ARG A 88 -12.10 0.11 -4.92
CA ARG A 88 -11.48 -1.19 -5.26
C ARG A 88 -11.56 -2.21 -4.13
N SER A 89 -11.93 -1.79 -2.94
CA SER A 89 -12.12 -2.66 -1.77
C SER A 89 -13.50 -2.42 -1.16
N TRP A 90 -13.85 -3.22 -0.17
CA TRP A 90 -15.14 -3.21 0.49
C TRP A 90 -14.96 -3.27 2.00
N ALA A 91 -15.97 -2.80 2.74
CA ALA A 91 -16.01 -2.85 4.20
C ALA A 91 -17.29 -3.49 4.69
N LEU A 92 -17.17 -4.35 5.71
CA LEU A 92 -18.30 -4.98 6.38
C LEU A 92 -18.44 -4.39 7.79
N TRP A 93 -19.65 -3.96 8.12
CA TRP A 93 -19.99 -3.32 9.38
C TRP A 93 -21.05 -4.13 10.11
N GLU A 94 -21.00 -4.10 11.43
CA GLU A 94 -22.10 -4.50 12.29
C GLU A 94 -23.12 -3.34 12.34
N GLY A 95 -24.40 -3.63 12.10
CA GLY A 95 -25.40 -2.59 11.83
C GLY A 95 -25.95 -1.83 13.05
N GLY A 96 -25.82 -2.36 14.27
CA GLY A 96 -26.31 -1.71 15.48
C GLY A 96 -25.39 -0.58 15.94
N LYS A 97 -24.11 -0.89 16.17
CA LYS A 97 -23.09 0.08 16.62
C LYS A 97 -22.25 0.64 15.47
N MET A 98 -22.48 0.20 14.22
CA MET A 98 -21.67 0.56 13.06
C MET A 98 -20.18 0.21 13.26
N THR A 99 -19.91 -0.90 13.94
CA THR A 99 -18.54 -1.35 14.20
C THR A 99 -17.96 -1.98 12.93
N LEU A 100 -16.77 -1.55 12.52
CA LEU A 100 -16.07 -2.14 11.38
C LEU A 100 -15.60 -3.56 11.70
N LEU A 101 -16.13 -4.55 10.97
CA LEU A 101 -15.80 -5.97 11.15
C LEU A 101 -14.63 -6.39 10.26
N PHE A 102 -14.77 -6.16 8.95
CA PHE A 102 -13.77 -6.59 7.96
C PHE A 102 -13.60 -5.53 6.87
N VAL A 103 -12.41 -5.52 6.26
CA VAL A 103 -12.14 -4.80 5.01
C VAL A 103 -11.42 -5.75 4.09
N GLY A 104 -11.93 -5.88 2.87
CA GLY A 104 -11.33 -6.73 1.85
C GLY A 104 -10.04 -6.12 1.26
N PRO A 105 -9.16 -6.94 0.67
CA PRO A 105 -8.06 -6.44 -0.13
C PRO A 105 -8.58 -5.68 -1.36
N ASP A 106 -7.70 -4.91 -2.01
CA ASP A 106 -8.04 -4.26 -3.25
C ASP A 106 -8.22 -5.29 -4.38
N ALA A 107 -9.38 -5.26 -5.02
CA ALA A 107 -9.68 -5.97 -6.25
C ALA A 107 -8.81 -5.45 -7.41
N PRO A 108 -8.59 -6.27 -8.47
CA PRO A 108 -7.78 -5.88 -9.62
C PRO A 108 -8.29 -4.61 -10.33
N ASP A 109 -9.59 -4.36 -10.28
CA ASP A 109 -10.25 -3.19 -10.87
C ASP A 109 -11.29 -2.59 -9.89
N GLN A 110 -11.97 -1.51 -10.29
CA GLN A 110 -13.08 -0.92 -9.55
C GLN A 110 -14.22 -1.92 -9.39
N ILE A 111 -14.75 -1.98 -8.17
CA ILE A 111 -15.92 -2.79 -7.87
C ILE A 111 -17.13 -2.15 -8.56
N THR A 112 -17.93 -2.97 -9.23
CA THR A 112 -19.15 -2.53 -9.93
C THR A 112 -20.42 -3.05 -9.27
N SER A 113 -20.34 -4.17 -8.55
CA SER A 113 -21.45 -4.75 -7.79
C SER A 113 -20.95 -5.64 -6.67
N MET A 114 -21.76 -5.79 -5.62
CA MET A 114 -21.45 -6.64 -4.47
C MET A 114 -22.71 -7.35 -3.97
N ALA A 115 -22.52 -8.54 -3.40
CA ALA A 115 -23.58 -9.27 -2.71
C ALA A 115 -23.01 -9.99 -1.47
N MET A 116 -23.88 -10.28 -0.51
CA MET A 116 -23.56 -11.13 0.62
C MET A 116 -24.41 -12.38 0.58
N ASP A 117 -23.77 -13.53 0.82
CA ASP A 117 -24.44 -14.79 1.03
C ASP A 117 -23.76 -15.55 2.16
N GLY A 118 -24.50 -15.79 3.25
CA GLY A 118 -23.90 -16.31 4.47
C GLY A 118 -22.64 -15.53 4.82
N ASP A 119 -21.55 -16.24 5.15
CA ASP A 119 -20.27 -15.64 5.56
C ASP A 119 -19.42 -15.15 4.38
N ALA A 120 -19.92 -15.30 3.15
CA ALA A 120 -19.23 -14.93 1.95
C ALA A 120 -19.66 -13.54 1.45
N VAL A 121 -18.66 -12.78 1.00
CA VAL A 121 -18.84 -11.53 0.26
C VAL A 121 -18.45 -11.79 -1.19
N TRP A 122 -19.37 -11.52 -2.10
CA TRP A 122 -19.15 -11.60 -3.53
C TRP A 122 -18.95 -10.21 -4.10
N VAL A 123 -17.91 -10.05 -4.91
CA VAL A 123 -17.52 -8.77 -5.51
C VAL A 123 -17.33 -8.96 -7.00
N ALA A 124 -18.05 -8.18 -7.80
CA ALA A 124 -17.80 -8.06 -9.21
C ALA A 124 -16.87 -6.85 -9.46
N ALA A 125 -15.74 -7.10 -10.12
CA ALA A 125 -14.78 -6.07 -10.51
C ALA A 125 -14.33 -6.33 -11.96
N SER A 126 -14.81 -5.52 -12.89
CA SER A 126 -14.58 -5.69 -14.33
C SER A 126 -14.95 -7.12 -14.80
N THR A 127 -13.99 -7.93 -15.24
CA THR A 127 -14.21 -9.32 -15.68
C THR A 127 -14.11 -10.36 -14.56
N PHE A 128 -13.85 -9.94 -13.32
CA PHE A 128 -13.64 -10.84 -12.18
C PHE A 128 -14.88 -10.88 -11.28
N LEU A 129 -15.24 -12.08 -10.84
CA LEU A 129 -16.16 -12.33 -9.74
C LEU A 129 -15.38 -13.00 -8.63
N ILE A 130 -15.16 -12.28 -7.53
CA ILE A 130 -14.27 -12.70 -6.44
C ILE A 130 -15.12 -12.98 -5.21
N LYS A 131 -14.85 -14.12 -4.57
CA LYS A 131 -15.45 -14.51 -3.30
C LYS A 131 -14.47 -14.22 -2.18
N TYR A 132 -14.98 -13.66 -1.10
CA TYR A 132 -14.21 -13.42 0.12
C TYR A 132 -14.89 -14.07 1.31
N ILE A 133 -14.11 -14.67 2.22
CA ILE A 133 -14.56 -15.13 3.53
C ILE A 133 -13.78 -14.38 4.61
N ARG A 134 -14.50 -13.69 5.50
CA ARG A 134 -13.91 -12.93 6.64
C ARG A 134 -12.79 -11.97 6.20
N GLY A 135 -12.93 -11.36 5.03
CA GLY A 135 -11.97 -10.39 4.49
C GLY A 135 -10.75 -10.99 3.78
N LYS A 136 -10.73 -12.30 3.53
CA LYS A 136 -9.70 -12.98 2.72
C LYS A 136 -10.31 -13.53 1.45
N GLU A 137 -9.56 -13.44 0.35
CA GLU A 137 -9.93 -14.07 -0.93
C GLU A 137 -9.87 -15.59 -0.79
N ASP A 138 -10.86 -16.27 -1.38
CA ASP A 138 -11.13 -17.70 -1.21
C ASP A 138 -11.09 -18.43 -2.56
#